data_AF-A0AAU0KBP4-F1
#
_entry.id   AF-A0AAU0KBP4-F1
#
_cell.length_a   1.000
_cell.length_b   1.000
_cell.length_c   1.000
_cell.angle_alpha   90.00
_cell.angle_beta   90.00
_cell.angle_gamma   90.00
#
_symmetry.space_group_name_H-M   'P 1'
#
loop_
_entity.id
_entity.type
_entity.pdbx_description
1 polymer ?
#
loop_
_entity_poly.entity_id
_entity_poly.type
_entity_poly.pdbx_seq_one_letter_code
_entity_poly.pdbx_strand_id
1 'polypeptide(L)'
;MGYSKLTPAGLLGAVLNLGRYDAQGRQADGSSAEGNVAGFGTFFGTRLGTWNVTASLSHHWLDGNLRGSVRGIPFQSDAVKARIFTAG
;
A
#
# COMPACT_ATOMS: atom_id res chain seq x y z
N MET A 1 3.61 8.30 -47.13
CA MET A 1 3.40 7.32 -46.04
C MET A 1 3.27 8.13 -44.75
N GLY A 2 2.04 8.27 -44.26
CA GLY A 2 1.75 9.15 -43.12
C GLY A 2 2.11 8.48 -41.80
N TYR A 3 2.97 9.11 -41.02
CA TYR A 3 3.20 8.74 -39.62
C TYR A 3 1.93 9.08 -38.85
N SER A 4 1.09 8.07 -38.62
CA SER A 4 -0.04 8.22 -37.73
C SER A 4 0.52 8.55 -36.35
N LYS A 5 0.35 9.79 -35.90
CA LYS A 5 0.66 10.21 -34.54
C LYS A 5 -0.26 9.41 -33.63
N LEU A 6 0.19 8.24 -33.21
CA LEU A 6 -0.34 7.51 -32.07
C LEU A 6 -0.08 8.40 -30.86
N THR A 7 -0.94 9.39 -30.62
CA THR A 7 -1.01 10.06 -29.33
C THR A 7 -1.34 8.97 -28.31
N PRO A 8 -0.43 8.61 -27.39
CA PRO A 8 -0.76 7.60 -26.40
C PRO A 8 -1.90 8.17 -25.56
N ALA A 9 -3.07 7.55 -25.61
CA ALA A 9 -4.14 7.83 -24.66
C ALA A 9 -3.65 7.33 -23.30
N GLY A 10 -3.02 8.22 -22.54
CA GLY A 10 -2.55 7.94 -21.19
C GLY A 10 -3.69 8.08 -20.19
N LEU A 11 -3.78 7.15 -19.26
CA LEU A 11 -4.61 7.27 -18.06
C LEU A 11 -3.72 7.72 -16.91
N LEU A 12 -4.08 8.82 -16.28
CA LEU A 12 -3.48 9.29 -15.03
C LEU A 12 -4.57 9.30 -13.97
N GLY A 13 -4.24 8.81 -12.77
CA GLY A 13 -5.16 8.84 -11.65
C GLY A 13 -4.47 8.90 -10.31
N ALA A 14 -5.24 9.31 -9.31
CA ALA A 14 -4.85 9.34 -7.92
C ALA A 14 -5.93 8.69 -7.06
N VAL A 15 -5.52 8.03 -5.98
CA VAL A 15 -6.41 7.35 -5.04
C VAL A 15 -6.03 7.74 -3.63
N LEU A 16 -7.03 7.98 -2.80
CA LEU A 16 -6.91 8.10 -1.35
C LEU A 16 -7.56 6.88 -0.70
N ASN A 17 -6.85 6.22 0.21
CA ASN A 17 -7.35 5.08 0.97
C ASN A 17 -7.32 5.42 2.45
N LEU A 18 -8.45 5.25 3.12
CA LEU A 18 -8.59 5.34 4.57
C LEU A 18 -9.24 4.06 5.04
N GLY A 19 -8.67 3.44 6.07
CA GLY A 19 -9.17 2.16 6.55
C GLY A 19 -8.75 1.87 7.97
N ARG A 20 -9.36 0.83 8.53
CA ARG A 20 -8.93 0.18 9.76
C ARG A 20 -8.42 -1.21 9.41
N TYR A 21 -7.39 -1.64 10.11
CA TYR A 21 -6.91 -3.01 10.05
C TYR A 21 -6.99 -3.64 11.44
N ASP A 22 -7.38 -4.90 11.46
CA ASP A 22 -7.22 -5.81 12.59
C ASP A 22 -6.55 -7.06 12.03
N ALA A 23 -5.29 -7.23 12.40
CA ALA A 23 -4.44 -8.31 11.96
C ALA A 23 -4.12 -9.20 13.15
N GLN A 24 -4.73 -10.38 13.17
CA GLN A 24 -4.36 -11.43 14.11
C GLN A 24 -3.14 -12.18 13.58
N GLY A 25 -2.08 -12.20 14.38
CA GLY A 25 -0.91 -13.04 14.16
C GLY A 25 -1.27 -14.52 14.34
N ARG A 26 -0.32 -15.39 13.98
CA ARG A 26 -0.51 -16.85 14.09
C ARG A 26 -0.87 -17.23 15.53
N GLN A 27 -1.95 -18.02 15.69
CA GLN A 27 -2.60 -18.34 16.99
C GLN A 27 -1.68 -18.85 18.11
N ALA A 28 -0.47 -19.34 17.80
CA ALA A 28 0.47 -19.86 18.79
C ALA A 28 1.10 -18.79 19.70
N ASP A 29 1.18 -17.52 19.25
CA ASP A 29 1.97 -16.49 19.94
C ASP A 29 1.12 -15.36 20.55
N GLY A 30 -0.20 -15.38 20.34
CA GLY A 30 -1.12 -14.35 20.83
C GLY A 30 -0.88 -12.95 20.24
N SER A 31 -0.13 -12.87 19.14
CA SER A 31 0.20 -11.59 18.50
C SER A 31 -1.01 -10.99 17.79
N SER A 32 -1.25 -9.70 17.96
CA SER A 32 -2.31 -8.94 17.29
C SER A 32 -1.83 -7.54 16.97
N ALA A 33 -2.29 -7.00 15.84
CA ALA A 33 -1.99 -5.66 15.40
C ALA A 33 -3.28 -5.00 14.93
N GLU A 34 -3.69 -3.95 15.60
CA GLU A 34 -4.88 -3.19 15.25
C GLU A 34 -4.52 -1.73 15.01
N GLY A 35 -5.18 -1.07 14.07
CA GLY A 35 -4.86 0.32 13.79
C GLY A 35 -5.62 0.92 12.62
N ASN A 36 -5.27 2.17 12.31
CA ASN A 36 -5.77 2.88 11.15
C ASN A 36 -4.67 2.94 10.09
N VAL A 37 -5.10 2.90 8.83
CA VAL A 37 -4.25 3.14 7.68
C VAL A 37 -4.82 4.31 6.89
N ALA A 38 -3.94 5.24 6.52
CA ALA A 38 -4.21 6.27 5.55
C ALA A 38 -3.18 6.16 4.44
N GLY A 39 -3.56 6.36 3.19
CA GLY A 39 -2.59 6.32 2.10
C GLY A 39 -3.07 7.09 0.89
N PHE A 40 -2.10 7.52 0.09
CA PHE A 40 -2.35 8.05 -1.23
C PHE A 40 -1.50 7.31 -2.24
N GLY A 41 -2.01 7.19 -3.46
CA GLY A 41 -1.24 6.64 -4.56
C GLY A 41 -1.59 7.33 -5.86
N THR A 42 -0.60 7.41 -6.75
CA THR A 42 -0.76 7.86 -8.12
C THR A 42 -0.43 6.70 -9.05
N PHE A 43 -1.16 6.60 -10.16
CA PHE A 43 -0.88 5.62 -11.18
C PHE A 43 -0.90 6.28 -12.56
N PHE A 44 -0.07 5.77 -13.44
CA PHE A 44 -0.07 6.11 -14.86
C PHE A 44 -0.13 4.84 -15.68
N GLY A 45 -0.93 4.86 -16.74
CA GLY A 45 -1.02 3.80 -17.73
C GLY A 45 -0.94 4.41 -19.12
N THR A 46 -0.17 3.80 -20.02
CA THR A 46 -0.13 4.21 -21.43
C THR A 46 -0.06 2.98 -22.33
N ARG A 47 -0.65 3.10 -23.52
CA ARG A 47 -0.64 2.06 -24.54
C ARG A 47 0.36 2.41 -25.64
N LEU A 48 1.34 1.53 -25.85
CA LEU A 48 2.32 1.63 -26.92
C LEU A 48 2.08 0.49 -27.92
N GLY A 49 1.18 0.73 -28.89
CA GLY A 49 0.76 -0.30 -29.85
C GLY A 49 -0.06 -1.42 -29.19
N THR A 50 0.49 -2.64 -29.15
CA THR A 50 -0.08 -3.80 -28.45
C THR A 50 0.34 -3.89 -26.98
N TRP A 51 1.32 -3.09 -26.54
CA TRP A 51 1.84 -3.12 -25.18
C TRP A 51 1.09 -2.14 -24.28
N ASN A 52 0.76 -2.57 -23.07
CA ASN A 52 0.28 -1.70 -22.00
C ASN A 52 1.39 -1.53 -20.98
N VAL A 53 1.81 -0.29 -20.74
CA VAL A 53 2.78 0.07 -19.71
C VAL A 53 2.00 0.73 -18.59
N THR A 54 2.12 0.21 -17.37
CA THR A 54 1.55 0.80 -16.17
C THR A 54 2.65 1.03 -15.18
N ALA A 55 2.63 2.15 -14.47
CA ALA A 55 3.40 2.29 -13.26
C ALA A 55 2.61 3.03 -12.18
N SER A 56 3.01 2.80 -10.94
CA SER A 56 2.32 3.31 -9.76
C SER A 56 3.32 3.70 -8.69
N LEU A 57 2.91 4.68 -7.88
CA LEU A 57 3.63 5.10 -6.69
C LEU A 57 2.61 5.30 -5.59
N SER A 58 2.81 4.66 -4.44
CA SER A 58 1.95 4.84 -3.28
C SER A 58 2.74 5.07 -2.00
N HIS A 59 2.11 5.80 -1.08
CA HIS A 59 2.58 6.07 0.27
C HIS A 59 1.45 5.83 1.25
N HIS A 60 1.72 5.01 2.26
CA HIS A 60 0.79 4.66 3.33
C HIS A 60 1.39 5.02 4.70
N TRP A 61 0.56 5.63 5.55
CA TRP A 61 0.78 5.84 6.97
C TRP A 61 -0.08 4.85 7.75
N LEU A 62 0.55 4.19 8.72
CA LEU A 62 -0.13 3.28 9.62
C LEU A 62 0.08 3.79 11.04
N ASP A 63 -1.00 3.85 11.81
CA ASP A 63 -0.99 4.21 13.23
C ASP A 63 -1.80 3.16 13.98
N GLY A 64 -1.18 2.44 14.91
CA GLY A 64 -1.85 1.33 15.59
C GLY A 64 -1.14 0.79 16.81
N ASN A 65 -1.76 -0.20 17.44
CA ASN A 65 -1.20 -0.90 18.58
C ASN A 65 -0.72 -2.28 18.14
N LEU A 66 0.45 -2.69 18.64
CA LEU A 66 1.03 -4.00 18.43
C LEU A 66 1.09 -4.76 19.74
N ARG A 67 0.63 -6.00 19.73
CA ARG A 67 0.75 -6.95 20.84
C ARG A 67 1.36 -8.23 20.31
N GLY A 68 2.19 -8.88 21.11
CA GLY A 68 2.76 -10.17 20.74
C GLY A 68 3.62 -10.75 21.84
N SER A 69 4.30 -11.84 21.51
CA SER A 69 5.20 -12.54 22.41
C SER A 69 6.51 -12.88 21.71
N VAL A 70 7.64 -12.59 22.37
CA VAL A 70 8.97 -13.00 21.90
C VAL A 70 9.53 -14.00 22.90
N ARG A 71 9.75 -15.25 22.47
CA ARG A 71 10.24 -16.34 23.33
C ARG A 71 9.39 -16.55 24.60
N GLY A 72 8.08 -16.37 24.48
CA GLY A 72 7.14 -16.49 25.60
C GLY A 72 7.01 -15.24 26.48
N ILE A 73 7.78 -14.18 26.22
CA ILE A 73 7.69 -12.90 26.93
C ILE A 73 6.72 -11.99 26.16
N PRO A 74 5.56 -11.61 26.75
CA PRO A 74 4.62 -10.73 26.10
C PRO A 74 5.17 -9.30 26.00
N PHE A 75 4.86 -8.63 24.91
CA PHE A 75 5.08 -7.21 24.72
C PHE A 75 3.83 -6.54 24.16
N GLN A 76 3.64 -5.28 24.52
CA GLN A 76 2.63 -4.40 23.95
C GLN A 76 3.29 -3.06 23.64
N SER A 77 2.99 -2.53 22.46
CA SER A 77 3.41 -1.21 22.04
C SER A 77 2.20 -0.48 21.49
N ASP A 78 1.88 0.64 22.12
CA ASP A 78 0.76 1.50 21.70
C ASP A 78 1.28 2.63 20.80
N ALA A 79 0.43 3.10 19.89
CA ALA A 79 0.72 4.22 18.98
C ALA A 79 1.96 4.01 18.09
N VAL A 80 2.19 2.78 17.63
CA VAL A 80 3.21 2.45 16.62
C VAL A 80 2.86 3.14 15.31
N LYS A 81 3.83 3.87 14.77
CA LYS A 81 3.70 4.56 13.49
C LYS A 81 4.61 3.94 12.45
N ALA A 82 4.07 3.62 11.28
CA ALA A 82 4.83 3.10 10.17
C ALA A 82 4.51 3.87 8.88
N ARG A 83 5.48 3.91 7.98
CA ARG A 83 5.33 4.47 6.63
C ARG A 83 5.81 3.46 5.61
N ILE A 84 4.99 3.21 4.59
CA ILE A 84 5.29 2.28 3.51
C ILE A 84 5.25 3.06 2.20
N PHE A 85 6.31 2.92 1.41
CA PHE A 85 6.41 3.45 0.06
C PHE A 85 6.48 2.29 -0.91
N THR A 86 5.68 2.32 -1.97
CA THR A 86 5.66 1.25 -2.98
C THR A 86 5.69 1.88 -4.36
N ALA A 87 6.57 1.38 -5.21
CA ALA A 87 6.65 1.74 -6.63
C ALA A 87 6.66 0.45 -7.46
N GLY A 88 5.98 0.47 -8.61
CA GLY A 88 5.86 -0.68 -9.51
C GLY A 88 5.45 -0.26 -10.90
#